data_AF-A0A529TTJ6-F1
#
_entry.id   AF-A0A529TTJ6-F1
#
_cell.length_a   1.000
_cell.length_b   1.000
_cell.length_c   1.000
_cell.angle_alpha   90.00
_cell.angle_beta   90.00
_cell.angle_gamma   90.00
#
_symmetry.space_group_name_H-M   'P 1'
#
loop_
_entity.id
_entity.type
_entity.pdbx_description
1 polymer ?
#
loop_
_entity_poly.entity_id
_entity_poly.type
_entity_poly.pdbx_seq_one_letter_code
_entity_poly.pdbx_strand_id
1 'polypeptide(L)'
;MDHFDLGAYRRSISTSSVETQRWFDIGLNWCYGFNHEEGIKCFEKALETDPACAFVHWGIAYAAGPFYNLTWKEHGKVEADHVARRCFEHVRLAQANAASASAVEQRLIEALAARFQQPHGVSPAEFEQWDDAYAAAMREVFHDYPDDHDVMALTVEALMMRTVRRLWNLRTGQPAPNSDVIEALEICESSIRMSDEAGTTPHPAALHLHIH
;
A
#
# COMPACT_ATOMS: atom_id res chain seq x y z
N MET A 1 12.56 -20.60 6.82
CA MET A 1 11.47 -20.25 5.88
C MET A 1 12.13 -20.05 4.52
N ASP A 2 12.90 -21.03 4.04
CA ASP A 2 14.05 -20.69 3.18
C ASP A 2 13.77 -20.78 1.68
N HIS A 3 12.54 -21.10 1.26
CA HIS A 3 12.11 -20.88 -0.12
C HIS A 3 10.60 -21.03 -0.26
N PHE A 4 9.85 -19.95 -0.06
CA PHE A 4 8.58 -19.78 -0.74
C PHE A 4 8.86 -18.85 -1.93
N ASP A 5 8.54 -19.30 -3.14
CA ASP A 5 8.74 -18.49 -4.35
C ASP A 5 7.59 -17.49 -4.48
N LEU A 6 7.88 -16.23 -4.17
CA LEU A 6 6.94 -15.10 -4.25
C LEU A 6 7.05 -14.36 -5.58
N GLY A 7 7.85 -14.88 -6.53
CA GLY A 7 8.24 -14.17 -7.73
C GLY A 7 9.48 -13.28 -7.53
N ALA A 8 9.89 -12.61 -8.61
CA ALA A 8 11.12 -11.84 -8.69
C ALA A 8 10.90 -10.32 -8.75
N TYR A 9 9.68 -9.85 -8.44
CA TYR A 9 9.37 -8.42 -8.46
C TYR A 9 10.18 -7.68 -7.38
N ARG A 10 10.64 -6.48 -7.73
CA ARG A 10 11.49 -5.64 -6.87
C ARG A 10 11.12 -4.18 -7.01
N ARG A 11 11.18 -3.45 -5.90
CA ARG A 11 11.10 -1.99 -5.88
C ARG A 11 12.38 -1.45 -5.25
N SER A 12 13.20 -0.76 -6.03
CA SER A 12 14.39 -0.10 -5.48
C SER A 12 13.97 0.97 -4.46
N ILE A 13 14.57 0.91 -3.27
CA ILE A 13 14.34 1.89 -2.19
C ILE A 13 15.62 2.64 -1.86
N SER A 14 15.49 3.77 -1.18
CA SER A 14 16.63 4.57 -0.71
C SER A 14 17.33 3.94 0.49
N THR A 15 18.10 2.88 0.22
CA THR A 15 19.01 2.24 1.18
C THR A 15 20.31 1.86 0.49
N SER A 16 21.43 1.87 1.24
CA SER A 16 22.70 1.28 0.79
C SER A 16 22.87 -0.17 1.25
N SER A 17 21.97 -0.68 2.09
CA SER A 17 22.02 -2.04 2.62
C SER A 17 21.38 -3.02 1.64
N VAL A 18 22.19 -3.91 1.07
CA VAL A 18 21.72 -5.00 0.21
C VAL A 18 20.73 -5.91 0.95
N GLU A 19 20.94 -6.13 2.25
CA GLU A 19 20.08 -6.96 3.08
C GLU A 19 18.73 -6.27 3.34
N THR A 20 18.72 -4.95 3.59
CA THR A 20 17.49 -4.16 3.71
C THR A 20 16.68 -4.19 2.42
N GLN A 21 17.32 -3.93 1.27
CA GLN A 21 16.65 -4.00 -0.03
C GLN A 21 16.03 -5.38 -0.27
N ARG A 22 16.78 -6.46 0.03
CA ARG A 22 16.29 -7.84 -0.13
C ARG A 22 15.06 -8.11 0.73
N TRP A 23 15.11 -7.77 2.02
CA TRP A 23 13.98 -8.02 2.92
C TRP A 23 12.78 -7.14 2.61
N PHE A 24 13.01 -5.91 2.12
CA PHE A 24 11.94 -5.05 1.62
C PHE A 24 11.25 -5.67 0.40
N ASP A 25 12.01 -6.15 -0.59
CA ASP A 25 11.44 -6.81 -1.78
C ASP A 25 10.60 -8.04 -1.39
N ILE A 26 11.09 -8.87 -0.46
CA ILE A 26 10.34 -10.05 0.03
C ILE A 26 9.06 -9.61 0.75
N GLY A 27 9.15 -8.60 1.63
CA GLY A 27 8.01 -8.10 2.38
C GLY A 27 6.93 -7.48 1.51
N LEU A 28 7.34 -6.72 0.48
CA LEU A 28 6.42 -6.11 -0.48
C LEU A 28 5.69 -7.18 -1.31
N ASN A 29 6.40 -8.22 -1.76
CA ASN A 29 5.78 -9.33 -2.49
C ASN A 29 4.78 -10.11 -1.62
N TRP A 30 5.05 -10.29 -0.32
CA TRP A 30 4.06 -10.86 0.60
C TRP A 30 2.80 -9.99 0.70
N CYS A 31 2.95 -8.67 0.77
CA CYS A 31 1.82 -7.74 0.80
C CYS A 31 1.03 -7.77 -0.51
N TYR A 32 1.69 -7.83 -1.68
CA TYR A 32 1.03 -7.98 -2.98
C TYR A 32 0.31 -9.33 -3.15
N GLY A 33 0.77 -10.36 -2.44
CA GLY A 33 0.06 -11.62 -2.25
C GLY A 33 -0.99 -11.61 -1.14
N PHE A 34 -1.28 -10.45 -0.54
CA PHE A 34 -2.22 -10.23 0.58
C PHE A 34 -1.89 -11.00 1.87
N ASN A 35 -0.62 -11.32 2.10
CA ASN A 35 -0.11 -11.83 3.38
C ASN A 35 0.66 -10.73 4.13
N HIS A 36 -0.09 -9.83 4.74
CA HIS A 36 0.45 -8.65 5.40
C HIS A 36 1.29 -8.97 6.64
N GLU A 37 0.94 -10.01 7.40
CA GLU A 37 1.70 -10.41 8.60
C GLU A 37 3.13 -10.88 8.28
N GLU A 38 3.31 -11.67 7.21
CA GLU A 38 4.65 -12.06 6.75
C GLU A 38 5.40 -10.86 6.16
N GLY A 39 4.69 -9.93 5.51
CA GLY A 39 5.24 -8.64 5.06
C GLY A 39 5.88 -7.86 6.22
N ILE A 40 5.15 -7.68 7.32
CA ILE A 40 5.63 -6.99 8.52
C ILE A 40 6.91 -7.64 9.06
N LYS A 41 6.95 -8.98 9.20
CA LYS A 41 8.14 -9.69 9.70
C LYS A 41 9.35 -9.45 8.81
N CYS A 42 9.16 -9.40 7.49
CA CYS A 42 10.23 -9.10 6.54
C CYS A 42 10.71 -7.65 6.69
N PHE A 43 9.82 -6.69 6.83
CA PHE A 43 10.21 -5.29 7.03
C PHE A 43 10.90 -5.06 8.39
N GLU A 44 10.45 -5.70 9.47
CA GLU A 44 11.15 -5.71 10.76
C GLU A 44 12.56 -6.27 10.63
N LYS A 45 12.73 -7.33 9.81
CA LYS A 45 14.05 -7.89 9.50
C LYS A 45 14.93 -6.92 8.72
N ALA A 46 14.35 -6.16 7.78
CA ALA A 46 15.07 -5.13 7.01
C ALA A 46 15.63 -4.02 7.92
N LEU A 47 14.88 -3.64 8.97
CA LEU A 47 15.31 -2.64 9.96
C LEU A 47 16.48 -3.10 10.83
N GLU A 48 16.80 -4.40 10.91
CA GLU A 48 17.98 -4.86 11.67
C GLU A 48 19.30 -4.35 11.08
N THR A 49 19.32 -4.04 9.77
CA THR A 49 20.54 -3.57 9.06
C THR A 49 20.48 -2.12 8.62
N ASP A 50 19.28 -1.55 8.49
CA ASP A 50 19.09 -0.11 8.23
C ASP A 50 17.90 0.42 9.07
N PRO A 51 18.11 0.67 10.38
CA PRO A 51 17.03 1.08 11.29
C PRO A 51 16.43 2.46 10.99
N ALA A 52 17.07 3.24 10.11
CA ALA A 52 16.63 4.59 9.73
C ALA A 52 16.02 4.61 8.32
N CYS A 53 15.87 3.46 7.65
CA CYS A 53 15.31 3.41 6.31
C CYS A 53 13.84 3.85 6.32
N ALA A 54 13.59 5.07 5.84
CA ALA A 54 12.27 5.69 5.85
C ALA A 54 11.21 4.82 5.17
N PHE A 55 11.56 4.22 4.02
CA PHE A 55 10.60 3.46 3.24
C PHE A 55 10.33 2.05 3.80
N VAL A 56 11.22 1.50 4.62
CA VAL A 56 10.92 0.27 5.39
C VAL A 56 9.91 0.58 6.50
N HIS A 57 10.04 1.73 7.19
CA HIS A 57 9.01 2.16 8.14
C HIS A 57 7.66 2.39 7.45
N TRP A 58 7.64 2.99 6.25
CA TRP A 58 6.45 3.07 5.42
C TRP A 58 5.86 1.68 5.14
N GLY A 59 6.70 0.70 4.76
CA GLY A 59 6.26 -0.68 4.50
C GLY A 59 5.59 -1.34 5.69
N ILE A 60 6.10 -1.13 6.91
CA ILE A 60 5.46 -1.65 8.13
C ILE A 60 4.10 -1.00 8.37
N ALA A 61 3.98 0.32 8.21
CA ALA A 61 2.70 1.01 8.37
C ALA A 61 1.68 0.58 7.29
N TYR A 62 2.13 0.44 6.04
CA TYR A 62 1.32 -0.05 4.93
C TYR A 62 0.80 -1.47 5.21
N ALA A 63 1.68 -2.39 5.61
CA ALA A 63 1.31 -3.77 5.87
C ALA A 63 0.44 -3.93 7.13
N ALA A 64 0.69 -3.16 8.20
CA ALA A 64 -0.10 -3.24 9.43
C ALA A 64 -1.50 -2.64 9.29
N GLY A 65 -1.71 -1.72 8.35
CA GLY A 65 -2.99 -1.07 8.11
C GLY A 65 -4.07 -1.98 7.52
N PRO A 66 -5.29 -1.48 7.40
CA PRO A 66 -6.37 -2.24 6.77
C PRO A 66 -6.16 -2.36 5.27
N PHE A 67 -6.59 -3.51 4.75
CA PHE A 67 -6.55 -3.86 3.33
C PHE A 67 -7.88 -4.53 2.94
N TYR A 68 -8.03 -4.89 1.66
CA TYR A 68 -9.32 -5.27 1.08
C TYR A 68 -10.02 -6.45 1.81
N ASN A 69 -9.25 -7.35 2.44
CA ASN A 69 -9.81 -8.49 3.17
C ASN A 69 -10.00 -8.25 4.68
N LEU A 70 -9.41 -7.19 5.24
CA LEU A 70 -9.47 -6.84 6.65
C LEU A 70 -9.55 -5.31 6.79
N THR A 71 -10.76 -4.76 6.74
CA THR A 71 -10.98 -3.31 6.88
C THR A 71 -11.04 -2.91 8.36
N TRP A 72 -11.09 -1.62 8.64
CA TRP A 72 -11.29 -1.10 10.00
C TRP A 72 -12.55 -1.65 10.69
N LYS A 73 -13.58 -2.07 9.93
CA LYS A 73 -14.85 -2.59 10.47
C LYS A 73 -14.73 -4.01 11.00
N GLU A 74 -13.79 -4.79 10.48
CA GLU A 74 -13.49 -6.15 10.92
C GLU A 74 -12.65 -6.13 12.20
N HIS A 75 -11.95 -5.04 12.49
CA HIS A 75 -11.14 -4.89 13.69
C HIS A 75 -12.02 -4.71 14.93
N GLY A 76 -11.67 -5.43 15.99
CA GLY A 76 -12.18 -5.11 17.33
C GLY A 76 -11.63 -3.76 17.82
N LYS A 77 -12.30 -3.08 18.77
CA LYS A 77 -11.84 -1.78 19.28
C LYS A 77 -10.39 -1.78 19.78
N VAL A 78 -9.97 -2.83 20.49
CA VAL A 78 -8.59 -2.97 21.02
C VAL A 78 -7.60 -3.17 19.88
N GLU A 79 -7.99 -3.94 18.87
CA GLU A 79 -7.16 -4.25 17.71
C GLU A 79 -6.97 -3.01 16.85
N ALA A 80 -8.05 -2.26 16.57
CA ALA A 80 -8.00 -1.00 15.85
C ALA A 80 -7.10 0.03 16.56
N ASP A 81 -7.13 0.09 17.90
CA ASP A 81 -6.24 0.96 18.67
C ASP A 81 -4.77 0.59 18.52
N HIS A 82 -4.45 -0.70 18.60
CA HIS A 82 -3.10 -1.21 18.43
C HIS A 82 -2.59 -0.98 17.00
N VAL A 83 -3.41 -1.28 15.99
CA VAL A 83 -3.07 -1.08 14.57
C VAL A 83 -2.88 0.39 14.27
N ALA A 84 -3.81 1.27 14.69
CA ALA A 84 -3.69 2.71 14.46
C ALA A 84 -2.42 3.28 15.12
N ARG A 85 -2.11 2.88 16.36
CA ARG A 85 -0.87 3.28 17.04
C ARG A 85 0.36 2.86 16.26
N ARG A 86 0.46 1.58 15.89
CA ARG A 86 1.60 1.04 15.16
C ARG A 86 1.81 1.76 13.83
N CYS A 87 0.74 1.92 13.05
CA CYS A 87 0.83 2.59 11.75
C CYS A 87 1.24 4.06 11.90
N PHE A 88 0.64 4.77 12.85
CA PHE A 88 1.00 6.16 13.14
C PHE A 88 2.47 6.30 13.54
N GLU A 89 2.96 5.48 14.49
CA GLU A 89 4.36 5.52 14.94
C GLU A 89 5.35 5.26 13.80
N HIS A 90 5.09 4.25 12.97
CA HIS A 90 5.94 3.94 11.83
C HIS A 90 5.88 5.02 10.74
N VAL A 91 4.72 5.61 10.46
CA VAL A 91 4.65 6.79 9.57
C VAL A 91 5.47 7.95 10.12
N ARG A 92 5.42 8.24 11.42
CA ARG A 92 6.22 9.32 12.02
C ARG A 92 7.72 9.04 11.92
N LEU A 93 8.14 7.79 12.08
CA LEU A 93 9.53 7.38 11.85
C LEU A 93 9.92 7.52 10.37
N ALA A 94 9.03 7.16 9.44
CA ALA A 94 9.26 7.35 8.01
C ALA A 94 9.44 8.84 7.67
N GLN A 95 8.55 9.71 8.16
CA GLN A 95 8.63 11.16 7.98
C GLN A 95 9.92 11.76 8.58
N ALA A 96 10.29 11.34 9.80
CA ALA A 96 11.50 11.81 10.46
C ALA A 96 12.79 11.48 9.68
N ASN A 97 12.77 10.39 8.90
CA ASN A 97 13.90 9.95 8.09
C ASN A 97 13.72 10.24 6.58
N ALA A 98 12.65 10.94 6.17
CA ALA A 98 12.30 11.11 4.77
C ALA A 98 13.33 11.92 3.95
N ALA A 99 14.20 12.68 4.61
CA ALA A 99 15.24 13.48 3.95
C ALA A 99 16.25 12.65 3.15
N SER A 100 16.47 11.38 3.50
CA SER A 100 17.31 10.45 2.74
C SER A 100 16.53 9.65 1.69
N ALA A 101 15.21 9.76 1.66
CA ALA A 101 14.35 9.07 0.71
C ALA A 101 14.27 9.81 -0.64
N SER A 102 14.02 9.07 -1.70
CA SER A 102 13.75 9.61 -3.04
C SER A 102 12.45 10.42 -3.05
N ALA A 103 12.28 11.25 -4.08
CA ALA A 103 11.10 12.11 -4.20
C ALA A 103 9.78 11.30 -4.21
N VAL A 104 9.74 10.16 -4.90
CA VAL A 104 8.55 9.30 -4.94
C VAL A 104 8.26 8.65 -3.59
N GLU A 105 9.29 8.18 -2.88
CA GLU A 105 9.14 7.62 -1.54
C GLU A 105 8.63 8.66 -0.54
N GLN A 106 9.14 9.90 -0.59
CA GLN A 106 8.64 11.00 0.25
C GLN A 106 7.15 11.25 -0.01
N ARG A 107 6.72 11.24 -1.28
CA ARG A 107 5.31 11.46 -1.65
C ARG A 107 4.42 10.31 -1.17
N LEU A 108 4.88 9.07 -1.27
CA LEU A 108 4.18 7.89 -0.74
C LEU A 108 4.10 7.88 0.80
N ILE A 109 5.15 8.35 1.49
CA ILE A 109 5.15 8.53 2.94
C ILE A 109 4.08 9.55 3.37
N GLU A 110 4.04 10.70 2.70
CA GLU A 110 3.03 11.73 3.01
C GLU A 110 1.61 11.28 2.67
N ALA A 111 1.41 10.53 1.58
CA ALA A 111 0.12 9.93 1.28
C ALA A 111 -0.33 8.99 2.42
N LEU A 112 0.55 8.08 2.86
CA LEU A 112 0.23 7.15 3.95
C LEU A 112 -0.02 7.87 5.29
N ALA A 113 0.63 9.02 5.52
CA ALA A 113 0.37 9.87 6.68
C ALA A 113 -1.04 10.48 6.68
N ALA A 114 -1.63 10.72 5.51
CA ALA A 114 -3.04 11.12 5.39
C ALA A 114 -3.99 10.00 5.83
N ARG A 115 -3.56 8.73 5.73
CA ARG A 115 -4.33 7.57 6.20
C ARG A 115 -4.25 7.36 7.71
N PHE A 116 -3.09 7.60 8.33
CA PHE A 116 -2.89 7.30 9.76
C PHE A 116 -2.69 8.59 10.56
N GLN A 117 -3.81 9.21 10.95
CA GLN A 117 -3.81 10.57 11.48
C GLN A 117 -3.68 10.64 13.01
N GLN A 118 -3.99 9.56 13.74
CA GLN A 118 -3.96 9.51 15.21
C GLN A 118 -3.30 8.22 15.73
N PRO A 119 -2.66 8.23 16.91
CA PRO A 119 -1.99 7.07 17.51
C PRO A 119 -2.97 6.16 18.30
N HIS A 120 -4.25 6.17 17.94
CA HIS A 120 -5.31 5.43 18.59
C HIS A 120 -6.49 5.21 17.64
N GLY A 121 -7.34 4.24 17.98
CA GLY A 121 -8.55 3.97 17.19
C GLY A 121 -9.52 5.16 17.21
N VAL A 122 -10.24 5.37 16.11
CA VAL A 122 -11.25 6.43 15.96
C VAL A 122 -12.63 5.83 15.64
N SER A 123 -13.64 6.68 15.46
CA SER A 123 -14.97 6.18 15.06
C SER A 123 -14.94 5.58 13.65
N PRO A 124 -15.88 4.68 13.29
CA PRO A 124 -15.96 4.13 11.94
C PRO A 124 -16.05 5.19 10.84
N ALA A 125 -16.75 6.30 11.10
CA ALA A 125 -16.89 7.39 10.14
C ALA A 125 -15.57 8.17 9.95
N GLU A 126 -14.77 8.32 11.01
CA GLU A 126 -13.43 8.93 10.90
C GLU A 126 -12.45 8.00 10.16
N PHE A 127 -12.53 6.69 10.39
CA PHE A 127 -11.74 5.72 9.61
C PHE A 127 -12.09 5.76 8.11
N GLU A 128 -13.37 5.89 7.75
CA GLU A 128 -13.78 6.10 6.36
C GLU A 128 -13.18 7.39 5.76
N GLN A 129 -13.14 8.48 6.55
CA GLN A 129 -12.48 9.73 6.13
C GLN A 129 -10.96 9.58 5.96
N TRP A 130 -10.31 8.73 6.75
CA TRP A 130 -8.89 8.42 6.59
C TRP A 130 -8.61 7.69 5.28
N ASP A 131 -9.45 6.72 4.91
CA ASP A 131 -9.34 6.02 3.62
C ASP A 131 -9.64 6.96 2.44
N ASP A 132 -10.63 7.85 2.56
CA ASP A 132 -10.90 8.91 1.57
C ASP A 132 -9.70 9.87 1.40
N ALA A 133 -9.09 10.31 2.51
CA ALA A 133 -7.93 11.19 2.49
C ALA A 133 -6.71 10.52 1.85
N TYR A 134 -6.49 9.23 2.14
CA TYR A 134 -5.43 8.44 1.53
C TYR A 134 -5.61 8.28 0.03
N ALA A 135 -6.81 7.94 -0.41
CA ALA A 135 -7.13 7.82 -1.84
C ALA A 135 -6.95 9.14 -2.59
N ALA A 136 -7.38 10.26 -2.00
CA ALA A 136 -7.14 11.58 -2.57
C ALA A 136 -5.64 11.88 -2.67
N ALA A 137 -4.85 11.59 -1.62
CA ALA A 137 -3.41 11.80 -1.66
C ALA A 137 -2.72 10.90 -2.70
N MET A 138 -3.13 9.64 -2.83
CA MET A 138 -2.58 8.71 -3.83
C MET A 138 -2.89 9.13 -5.26
N ARG A 139 -4.05 9.74 -5.54
CA ARG A 139 -4.31 10.35 -6.86
C ARG A 139 -3.29 11.42 -7.20
N GLU A 140 -2.91 12.27 -6.24
CA GLU A 140 -1.88 13.29 -6.46
C GLU A 140 -0.50 12.65 -6.69
N VAL A 141 -0.16 11.58 -5.97
CA VAL A 141 1.10 10.84 -6.22
C VAL A 141 1.07 10.21 -7.63
N PHE A 142 -0.04 9.60 -8.03
CA PHE A 142 -0.19 9.04 -9.37
C PHE A 142 -0.11 10.09 -10.46
N HIS A 143 -0.69 11.27 -10.26
CA HIS A 143 -0.54 12.39 -11.18
C HIS A 143 0.94 12.80 -11.36
N ASP A 144 1.71 12.83 -10.27
CA ASP A 144 3.13 13.20 -10.29
C ASP A 144 4.04 12.08 -10.87
N TYR A 145 3.63 10.81 -10.72
CA TYR A 145 4.38 9.63 -11.14
C TYR A 145 3.49 8.65 -11.93
N PRO A 146 2.96 9.07 -13.10
CA PRO A 146 1.95 8.28 -13.82
C PRO A 146 2.52 7.00 -14.44
N ASP A 147 3.84 6.85 -14.51
CA ASP A 147 4.52 5.68 -15.11
C ASP A 147 5.11 4.71 -14.06
N ASP A 148 4.99 5.00 -12.75
CA ASP A 148 5.46 4.10 -11.69
C ASP A 148 4.38 3.04 -11.38
N HIS A 149 4.65 1.79 -11.74
CA HIS A 149 3.70 0.69 -11.59
C HIS A 149 3.33 0.38 -10.12
N ASP A 150 4.20 0.62 -9.14
CA ASP A 150 3.84 0.49 -7.73
C ASP A 150 2.90 1.64 -7.32
N VAL A 151 3.16 2.87 -7.78
CA VAL A 151 2.27 4.02 -7.51
C VAL A 151 0.89 3.76 -8.11
N MET A 152 0.81 3.23 -9.33
CA MET A 152 -0.44 2.79 -9.94
C MET A 152 -1.17 1.77 -9.05
N ALA A 153 -0.48 0.69 -8.65
CA ALA A 153 -1.09 -0.37 -7.85
C ALA A 153 -1.56 0.12 -6.47
N LEU A 154 -0.74 0.91 -5.77
CA LEU A 154 -1.09 1.50 -4.48
C LEU A 154 -2.25 2.48 -4.60
N THR A 155 -2.37 3.19 -5.73
CA THR A 155 -3.51 4.09 -6.00
C THR A 155 -4.78 3.28 -6.21
N VAL A 156 -4.73 2.23 -7.03
CA VAL A 156 -5.85 1.29 -7.22
C VAL A 156 -6.33 0.72 -5.88
N GLU A 157 -5.41 0.24 -5.04
CA GLU A 157 -5.75 -0.27 -3.72
C GLU A 157 -6.45 0.81 -2.86
N ALA A 158 -5.90 2.03 -2.82
CA ALA A 158 -6.48 3.14 -2.05
C ALA A 158 -7.91 3.48 -2.53
N LEU A 159 -8.15 3.51 -3.84
CA LEU A 159 -9.47 3.72 -4.43
C LEU A 159 -10.45 2.59 -4.05
N MET A 160 -10.02 1.33 -4.14
CA MET A 160 -10.84 0.18 -3.78
C MET A 160 -11.21 0.17 -2.29
N MET A 161 -10.30 0.62 -1.41
CA MET A 161 -10.53 0.66 0.03
C MET A 161 -11.70 1.54 0.45
N ARG A 162 -12.08 2.54 -0.37
CA ARG A 162 -13.25 3.40 -0.09
C ARG A 162 -14.58 2.64 -0.17
N THR A 163 -14.63 1.59 -0.97
CA THR A 163 -15.86 0.83 -1.25
C THR A 163 -15.64 -0.69 -1.25
N VAL A 164 -14.83 -1.20 -0.30
CA VAL A 164 -14.52 -2.63 -0.16
C VAL A 164 -15.77 -3.50 -0.31
N ARG A 165 -15.68 -4.51 -1.20
CA ARG A 165 -16.76 -5.48 -1.55
C ARG A 165 -18.06 -4.84 -2.06
N ARG A 166 -18.00 -3.56 -2.44
CA ARG A 166 -19.09 -2.77 -3.01
C ARG A 166 -18.58 -1.96 -4.20
N LEU A 167 -17.68 -2.54 -5.00
CA LEU A 167 -17.16 -1.90 -6.22
C LEU A 167 -18.24 -1.81 -7.31
N TRP A 168 -19.01 -2.89 -7.47
CA TRP A 168 -20.08 -3.01 -8.47
C TRP A 168 -21.44 -3.24 -7.82
N ASN A 169 -22.49 -2.73 -8.47
CA ASN A 169 -23.86 -3.13 -8.17
C ASN A 169 -24.16 -4.49 -8.80
N LEU A 170 -24.24 -5.53 -7.97
CA LEU A 170 -24.44 -6.92 -8.41
C LEU A 170 -25.71 -7.19 -9.23
N ARG A 171 -26.72 -6.30 -9.19
CA ARG A 171 -27.95 -6.47 -9.96
C ARG A 171 -27.87 -5.85 -11.35
N THR A 172 -27.13 -4.74 -11.48
CA THR A 172 -27.10 -3.93 -12.72
C THR A 172 -25.79 -4.04 -13.47
N GLY A 173 -24.73 -4.54 -12.82
CA GLY A 173 -23.37 -4.53 -13.35
C GLY A 173 -22.77 -3.13 -13.50
N GLN A 174 -23.44 -2.09 -12.99
CA GLN A 174 -22.93 -0.72 -13.00
C GLN A 174 -22.03 -0.47 -11.78
N PRO A 175 -21.09 0.49 -11.83
CA PRO A 175 -20.34 0.93 -10.66
C PRO A 175 -21.28 1.23 -9.49
N ALA A 176 -20.90 0.81 -8.28
CA ALA A 176 -21.69 1.14 -7.11
C ALA A 176 -21.60 2.65 -6.79
N PRO A 177 -22.60 3.24 -6.10
CA PRO A 177 -22.51 4.61 -5.64
C PRO A 177 -21.23 4.85 -4.83
N ASN A 178 -20.54 5.95 -5.12
CA ASN A 178 -19.27 6.37 -4.51
C ASN A 178 -18.08 5.43 -4.76
N SER A 179 -18.20 4.44 -5.65
CA SER A 179 -17.06 3.61 -6.03
C SER A 179 -16.25 4.27 -7.14
N ASP A 180 -14.93 4.23 -7.00
CA ASP A 180 -13.98 4.67 -8.03
C ASP A 180 -13.54 3.52 -8.95
N VAL A 181 -14.33 2.43 -9.03
CA VAL A 181 -13.92 1.20 -9.72
C VAL A 181 -13.56 1.40 -11.20
N ILE A 182 -14.19 2.35 -11.89
CA ILE A 182 -13.85 2.63 -13.30
C ILE A 182 -12.45 3.22 -13.42
N GLU A 183 -12.12 4.22 -12.57
CA GLU A 183 -10.78 4.79 -12.53
C GLU A 183 -9.73 3.75 -12.10
N ALA A 184 -10.06 2.93 -11.10
CA ALA A 184 -9.19 1.84 -10.65
C ALA A 184 -8.90 0.83 -11.78
N LEU A 185 -9.92 0.44 -12.56
CA LEU A 185 -9.74 -0.42 -13.73
C LEU A 185 -8.86 0.24 -14.80
N GLU A 186 -9.10 1.52 -15.13
CA GLU A 186 -8.31 2.24 -16.13
C GLU A 186 -6.82 2.31 -15.76
N ILE A 187 -6.51 2.50 -14.47
CA ILE A 187 -5.14 2.48 -13.95
C ILE A 187 -4.53 1.07 -14.06
N CYS A 188 -5.26 0.03 -13.65
CA CYS A 188 -4.81 -1.36 -13.80
C CYS A 188 -4.53 -1.73 -15.26
N GLU A 189 -5.47 -1.43 -16.17
CA GLU A 189 -5.33 -1.71 -17.60
C GLU A 189 -4.18 -0.90 -18.23
N SER A 190 -3.93 0.31 -17.75
CA SER A 190 -2.77 1.10 -18.19
C SER A 190 -1.45 0.48 -17.74
N SER A 191 -1.35 0.05 -16.49
CA SER A 191 -0.19 -0.70 -15.96
C SER A 191 0.08 -1.96 -16.80
N ILE A 192 -0.95 -2.76 -17.06
CA ILE A 192 -0.83 -4.00 -17.84
C ILE A 192 -0.39 -3.70 -19.28
N ARG A 193 -1.04 -2.74 -19.95
CA ARG A 193 -0.71 -2.34 -21.32
C ARG A 193 0.74 -1.86 -21.43
N MET A 194 1.21 -1.06 -20.48
CA MET A 194 2.60 -0.58 -20.47
C MET A 194 3.60 -1.74 -20.36
N SER A 195 3.32 -2.74 -19.53
CA SER A 195 4.16 -3.94 -19.43
C SER A 195 4.15 -4.75 -20.73
N ASP A 196 2.97 -4.94 -21.35
CA ASP A 196 2.84 -5.65 -22.62
C ASP A 196 3.60 -4.96 -23.76
N GLU A 197 3.48 -3.63 -23.87
CA GLU A 197 4.19 -2.82 -24.87
C GLU A 197 5.71 -2.85 -24.68
N ALA A 198 6.17 -2.89 -23.42
CA ALA A 198 7.58 -2.99 -23.08
C ALA A 198 8.13 -4.43 -23.17
N GLY A 199 7.28 -5.45 -23.32
CA GLY A 199 7.66 -6.86 -23.28
C GLY A 199 8.20 -7.30 -21.91
N THR A 200 7.73 -6.67 -20.83
CA THR A 200 8.14 -6.98 -19.45
C THR A 200 7.06 -7.75 -18.71
N THR A 201 7.44 -8.42 -17.61
CA THR A 201 6.48 -9.12 -16.76
C THR A 201 5.50 -8.10 -16.12
N PRO A 202 4.18 -8.31 -16.21
CA PRO A 202 3.21 -7.41 -15.60
C PRO A 202 3.39 -7.27 -14.09
N HIS A 203 3.07 -6.11 -13.55
CA HIS A 203 3.17 -5.83 -12.11
C HIS A 203 2.23 -6.76 -11.31
N PRO A 204 2.76 -7.53 -10.33
CA PRO A 204 1.98 -8.58 -9.66
C PRO A 204 0.75 -8.04 -8.94
N ALA A 205 0.86 -6.91 -8.26
CA ALA A 205 -0.28 -6.29 -7.59
C ALA A 205 -1.33 -5.75 -8.57
N ALA A 206 -0.92 -5.24 -9.75
CA ALA A 206 -1.87 -4.69 -10.71
C ALA A 206 -2.75 -5.81 -11.29
N LEU A 207 -2.15 -6.97 -11.59
CA LEU A 207 -2.90 -8.16 -12.00
C LEU A 207 -3.83 -8.66 -10.91
N HIS A 208 -3.35 -8.73 -9.66
CA HIS A 208 -4.16 -9.20 -8.53
C HIS A 208 -5.36 -8.27 -8.31
N LEU A 209 -5.14 -6.97 -8.24
CA LEU A 209 -6.19 -5.97 -8.02
C LEU A 209 -7.20 -5.93 -9.18
N HIS A 210 -6.76 -6.14 -10.42
CA HIS A 210 -7.65 -6.20 -11.59
C HIS A 210 -8.63 -7.39 -11.57
N ILE A 211 -8.31 -8.46 -10.83
CA ILE A 211 -9.19 -9.64 -10.70
C ILE A 211 -10.30 -9.41 -9.65
N HIS A 212 -10.07 -8.54 -8.66
CA HIS A 212 -11.04 -8.23 -7.59
C HIS A 212 -12.22 -7.40 -8.09
#